data_AF-S8CJ78-F1
#
_entry.id   AF-S8CJ78-F1
#
_cell.length_a   1.000
_cell.length_b   1.000
_cell.length_c   1.000
_cell.angle_alpha   90.00
_cell.angle_beta   90.00
_cell.angle_gamma   90.00
#
_symmetry.space_group_name_H-M   'P 1'
#
loop_
_entity.id
_entity.type
_entity.pdbx_description
1 polymer ?
#
loop_
_entity_poly.entity_id
_entity_poly.type
_entity_poly.pdbx_seq_one_letter_code
_entity_poly.pdbx_strand_id
1 'polypeptide(L)'
;KDKKGYKMSWKRTSVNVEDHVFVPDISPEIESGDRFVEEFISAITKTPMDVSKPLWEIHILNVNTANSASTVIFRVHHSLGDGVSLMSIILACGRKISDPESLPTLPSTAKRPVEVRGKGFPLIAIIWRLILIVYYTMMDIVGTLVFMFCDNNSGREDDAIMGKSGNKDPKRYLHRIFDFEDIKLIKNSMQMTVNDVVFGVVHAALSSYVFRRYGNIND
;
A
#
# COMPACT_ATOMS: atom_id res chain seq x y z
N LYS A 1 -25.18 -0.53 12.82
CA LYS A 1 -25.58 -0.83 14.22
C LYS A 1 -24.51 -1.74 14.79
N ASP A 2 -24.02 -1.48 16.00
CA ASP A 2 -23.13 -2.45 16.66
C ASP A 2 -23.93 -3.67 17.16
N LYS A 3 -23.25 -4.69 17.68
CA LYS A 3 -23.90 -5.88 18.24
C LYS A 3 -24.86 -5.58 19.42
N LYS A 4 -24.83 -4.35 19.94
CA LYS A 4 -25.68 -3.85 21.03
C LYS A 4 -26.81 -2.91 20.54
N GLY A 5 -26.97 -2.74 19.23
CA GLY A 5 -28.07 -1.97 18.64
C GLY A 5 -27.83 -0.45 18.51
N TYR A 6 -26.66 0.07 18.88
CA TYR A 6 -26.34 1.49 18.78
C TYR A 6 -26.20 1.94 17.32
N LYS A 7 -26.79 3.09 16.99
CA LYS A 7 -26.67 3.73 15.68
C LYS A 7 -25.41 4.59 15.67
N MET A 8 -24.35 4.11 15.00
CA MET A 8 -23.15 4.90 14.76
C MET A 8 -23.53 6.11 13.89
N SER A 9 -23.11 7.30 14.31
CA SER A 9 -23.33 8.54 13.57
C SER A 9 -22.09 9.42 13.67
N TRP A 10 -21.83 10.19 12.61
CA TRP A 10 -20.76 11.17 12.61
C TRP A 10 -21.13 12.31 13.55
N LYS A 11 -20.31 12.53 14.58
CA LYS A 11 -20.44 13.66 15.49
C LYS A 11 -19.32 14.62 15.20
N ARG A 12 -19.65 15.91 15.05
CA ARG A 12 -18.63 16.96 14.95
C ARG A 12 -17.92 17.05 16.31
N THR A 13 -16.61 16.95 16.29
CA THR A 13 -15.75 16.95 17.49
C THR A 13 -14.86 18.18 17.43
N SER A 14 -14.64 18.83 18.58
CA SER A 14 -13.63 19.87 18.72
C SER A 14 -12.25 19.22 18.68
N VAL A 15 -11.37 19.74 17.83
CA VAL A 15 -10.01 19.23 17.64
C VAL A 15 -9.04 20.24 18.22
N ASN A 16 -8.14 19.78 19.08
CA ASN A 16 -6.98 20.54 19.55
C ASN A 16 -5.78 20.19 18.67
N VAL A 17 -5.26 21.12 17.87
CA VAL A 17 -4.29 20.81 16.78
C VAL A 17 -2.94 20.38 17.34
N GLU A 18 -2.57 20.96 18.47
CA GLU A 18 -1.35 20.74 19.24
C GLU A 18 -1.22 19.29 19.70
N ASP A 19 -2.34 18.59 19.90
CA ASP A 19 -2.35 17.18 20.28
C ASP A 19 -2.20 16.24 19.07
N HIS A 20 -2.19 16.77 17.84
CA HIS A 20 -2.12 15.99 16.61
C HIS A 20 -0.91 16.33 15.73
N VAL A 21 -0.31 17.50 15.87
CA VAL A 21 0.86 17.94 15.07
C VAL A 21 2.11 17.91 15.94
N PHE A 22 3.04 17.02 15.59
CA PHE A 22 4.28 16.81 16.30
C PHE A 22 5.46 17.29 15.45
N VAL A 23 6.30 18.14 16.02
CA VAL A 23 7.57 18.58 15.44
C VAL A 23 8.66 18.23 16.44
N PRO A 24 9.22 17.00 16.39
CA PRO A 24 10.30 16.61 17.28
C PRO A 24 11.51 17.54 17.08
N ASP A 25 12.19 17.89 18.16
CA ASP A 25 13.51 18.51 18.08
C ASP A 25 14.54 17.41 17.80
N ILE A 26 15.33 17.59 16.75
CA ILE A 26 16.16 16.53 16.19
C ILE A 26 17.62 16.95 16.30
N SER A 27 18.42 16.11 16.96
CA SER A 27 19.85 16.37 17.15
C SER A 27 20.57 16.49 15.80
N PRO A 28 21.55 17.40 15.66
CA PRO A 28 22.34 17.57 14.44
C PRO A 28 23.24 16.36 14.09
N GLU A 29 23.42 15.40 15.00
CA GLU A 29 24.34 14.25 14.85
C GLU A 29 23.72 13.02 14.16
N ILE A 30 22.81 13.21 13.20
CA ILE A 30 22.24 12.07 12.45
C ILE A 30 23.19 11.62 11.34
N GLU A 31 23.68 10.38 11.42
CA GLU A 31 24.52 9.78 10.37
C GLU A 31 23.79 9.63 9.02
N SER A 32 22.48 9.35 9.02
CA SER A 32 21.67 9.20 7.81
C SER A 32 20.21 9.60 8.04
N GLY A 33 19.78 10.65 7.35
CA GLY A 33 18.39 11.15 7.44
C GLY A 33 17.35 10.15 6.96
N ASP A 34 17.63 9.43 5.87
CA ASP A 34 16.72 8.39 5.34
C ASP A 34 16.49 7.28 6.38
N ARG A 35 17.58 6.79 6.98
CA ARG A 35 17.52 5.76 8.02
C ARG A 35 16.75 6.23 9.25
N PHE A 36 16.97 7.48 9.67
CA PHE A 36 16.24 8.07 10.79
C PHE A 36 14.73 8.11 10.53
N VAL A 37 14.30 8.55 9.33
CA VAL A 37 12.88 8.57 8.95
C VAL A 37 12.28 7.15 8.99
N GLU A 38 12.99 6.16 8.45
CA GLU A 38 12.55 4.76 8.45
C GLU A 38 12.39 4.18 9.87
N GLU A 39 13.36 4.45 10.75
CA GLU A 39 13.32 4.03 12.15
C GLU A 39 12.21 4.75 12.92
N PHE A 40 12.01 6.04 12.66
CA PHE A 40 10.93 6.83 13.24
C PHE A 40 9.55 6.28 12.85
N ILE A 41 9.30 6.01 11.56
CA ILE A 41 8.05 5.41 11.06
C ILE A 41 7.84 4.03 11.70
N SER A 42 8.89 3.23 11.83
CA SER A 42 8.84 1.94 12.53
C SER A 42 8.45 2.11 14.00
N ALA A 43 9.00 3.09 14.70
CA ALA A 43 8.72 3.35 16.10
C ALA A 43 7.27 3.79 16.32
N ILE A 44 6.78 4.79 15.58
CA ILE A 44 5.41 5.29 15.76
C ILE A 44 4.37 4.23 15.44
N THR A 45 4.63 3.35 14.46
CA THR A 45 3.68 2.29 14.08
C THR A 45 3.56 1.19 15.13
N LYS A 46 4.52 1.07 16.06
CA LYS A 46 4.44 0.11 17.19
C LYS A 46 3.57 0.61 18.33
N THR A 47 3.43 1.92 18.48
CA THR A 47 2.60 2.52 19.54
C THR A 47 1.14 2.53 19.11
N PRO A 48 0.16 2.13 19.93
CA PRO A 48 -1.25 2.35 19.59
C PRO A 48 -1.59 3.85 19.63
N MET A 49 -2.53 4.29 18.79
CA MET A 49 -3.03 5.66 18.85
C MET A 49 -3.96 5.84 20.06
N ASP A 50 -3.93 7.01 20.67
CA ASP A 50 -4.84 7.35 21.77
C ASP A 50 -6.27 7.49 21.25
N VAL A 51 -7.16 6.63 21.75
CA VAL A 51 -8.59 6.59 21.38
C VAL A 51 -9.42 7.67 22.05
N SER A 52 -8.85 8.45 22.97
CA SER A 52 -9.51 9.59 23.61
C SER A 52 -9.66 10.79 22.67
N LYS A 53 -8.85 10.84 21.60
CA LYS A 53 -8.81 11.91 20.60
C LYS A 53 -9.07 11.39 19.18
N PRO A 54 -9.37 12.26 18.20
CA PRO A 54 -9.48 11.86 16.80
C PRO A 54 -8.25 11.08 16.31
N LEU A 55 -8.46 9.96 15.63
CA LEU A 55 -7.37 9.01 15.34
C LEU A 55 -6.55 9.38 14.09
N TRP A 56 -5.94 10.56 14.12
CA TRP A 56 -4.99 11.03 13.11
C TRP A 56 -3.87 11.84 13.78
N GLU A 57 -2.67 11.81 13.19
CA GLU A 57 -1.48 12.52 13.65
C GLU A 57 -0.65 12.96 12.44
N ILE A 58 0.00 14.11 12.55
CA ILE A 58 0.97 14.62 11.58
C ILE A 58 2.31 14.77 12.31
N HIS A 59 3.35 14.15 11.78
CA HIS A 59 4.71 14.28 12.31
C HIS A 59 5.58 14.98 11.27
N ILE A 60 6.15 16.12 11.61
CA ILE A 60 7.02 16.91 10.73
C ILE A 60 8.46 16.70 11.19
N LEU A 61 9.23 16.01 10.37
CA LEU A 61 10.64 15.72 10.61
C LEU A 61 11.50 16.67 9.79
N ASN A 62 12.12 17.64 10.46
CA ASN A 62 13.05 18.59 9.85
C ASN A 62 14.45 17.97 9.71
N VAL A 63 14.55 16.86 8.97
CA VAL A 63 15.81 16.15 8.70
C VAL A 63 16.07 16.14 7.21
N ASN A 64 17.30 16.48 6.84
CA ASN A 64 17.74 16.36 5.46
C ASN A 64 17.95 14.89 5.09
N THR A 65 17.19 14.42 4.11
CA THR A 65 17.32 13.09 3.50
C THR A 65 18.09 13.22 2.18
N ALA A 66 18.36 12.11 1.50
CA ALA A 66 18.97 12.17 0.17
C ALA A 66 18.13 12.97 -0.86
N ASN A 67 16.81 13.06 -0.65
CA ASN A 67 15.87 13.59 -1.65
C ASN A 67 15.02 14.78 -1.16
N SER A 68 15.02 15.10 0.14
CA SER A 68 14.20 16.17 0.71
C SER A 68 14.85 16.83 1.93
N ALA A 69 14.65 18.13 2.10
CA ALA A 69 15.11 18.87 3.29
C ALA A 69 14.28 18.59 4.55
N SER A 70 13.05 18.08 4.38
CA SER A 70 12.12 17.76 5.45
C SER A 70 11.16 16.67 4.99
N THR A 71 10.63 15.90 5.93
CA THR A 71 9.67 14.82 5.66
C THR A 71 8.43 14.99 6.55
N VAL A 72 7.25 14.88 5.95
CA VAL A 72 5.97 14.90 6.67
C VAL A 72 5.38 13.49 6.67
N ILE A 73 5.05 12.99 7.85
CA ILE A 73 4.43 11.68 8.03
C ILE A 73 2.99 11.90 8.50
N PHE A 74 2.05 11.46 7.67
CA PHE A 74 0.63 11.47 8.03
C PHE A 74 0.21 10.08 8.47
N ARG A 75 -0.20 9.98 9.74
CA ARG A 75 -0.61 8.72 10.37
C ARG A 75 -2.09 8.76 10.66
N VAL A 76 -2.85 7.82 10.09
CA VAL A 76 -4.31 7.79 10.23
C VAL A 76 -4.79 6.38 10.53
N HIS A 77 -5.76 6.25 11.43
CA HIS A 77 -6.41 4.98 11.69
C HIS A 77 -7.38 4.60 10.57
N HIS A 78 -7.39 3.33 10.16
CA HIS A 78 -8.21 2.81 9.04
C HIS A 78 -9.73 3.01 9.22
N SER A 79 -10.20 3.31 10.44
CA SER A 79 -11.60 3.65 10.69
C SER A 79 -12.00 5.03 10.16
N LEU A 80 -11.04 5.93 9.91
CA LEU A 80 -11.33 7.27 9.38
C LEU A 80 -11.58 7.26 7.87
N GLY A 81 -10.98 6.32 7.15
CA GLY A 81 -11.10 6.25 5.70
C GLY A 81 -10.25 5.14 5.12
N ASP A 82 -10.60 4.75 3.89
CA ASP A 82 -9.78 3.89 3.04
C ASP A 82 -8.75 4.72 2.26
N GLY A 83 -7.89 4.04 1.50
CA GLY A 83 -6.86 4.71 0.69
C GLY A 83 -7.43 5.72 -0.31
N VAL A 84 -8.60 5.44 -0.90
CA VAL A 84 -9.25 6.34 -1.87
C VAL A 84 -9.77 7.61 -1.20
N SER A 85 -10.41 7.47 -0.03
CA SER A 85 -10.89 8.60 0.75
C SER A 85 -9.74 9.48 1.25
N LEU A 86 -8.64 8.87 1.70
CA LEU A 86 -7.44 9.61 2.12
C LEU A 86 -6.79 10.36 0.96
N MET A 87 -6.67 9.76 -0.23
CA MET A 87 -6.17 10.46 -1.41
C MET A 87 -7.08 11.63 -1.81
N SER A 88 -8.39 11.47 -1.66
CA SER A 88 -9.35 12.55 -1.92
C SER A 88 -9.14 13.73 -0.97
N ILE A 89 -8.83 13.47 0.30
CA ILE A 89 -8.49 14.52 1.29
C ILE A 89 -7.20 15.23 0.86
N ILE A 90 -6.14 14.48 0.52
CA ILE A 90 -4.86 15.07 0.09
C ILE A 90 -5.06 15.98 -1.13
N LEU A 91 -5.85 15.52 -2.11
CA LEU A 91 -6.17 16.33 -3.29
C LEU A 91 -7.01 17.57 -2.95
N ALA A 92 -7.95 17.45 -2.01
CA ALA A 92 -8.77 18.57 -1.54
C ALA A 92 -7.93 19.64 -0.80
N CYS A 93 -6.81 19.25 -0.20
CA CYS A 93 -5.85 20.16 0.41
C CYS A 93 -4.96 20.87 -0.63
N GLY A 94 -4.87 20.34 -1.85
CA GLY A 94 -4.10 20.94 -2.95
C GLY A 94 -4.92 21.97 -3.75
N ARG A 95 -4.21 22.83 -4.49
CA ARG A 95 -4.79 23.76 -5.47
C ARG A 95 -4.02 23.71 -6.78
N LYS A 96 -4.65 24.08 -7.89
CA LYS A 96 -3.94 24.18 -9.17
C LYS A 96 -2.98 25.38 -9.14
N ILE A 97 -1.80 25.19 -9.74
CA ILE A 97 -0.83 26.27 -9.94
C ILE A 97 -1.43 27.38 -10.82
N SER A 98 -2.23 27.01 -11.82
CA SER A 98 -2.87 27.96 -12.75
C SER A 98 -4.12 28.65 -12.19
N ASP A 99 -4.78 28.07 -11.19
CA ASP A 99 -5.99 28.61 -10.56
C ASP A 99 -6.04 28.22 -9.08
N PRO A 100 -5.66 29.14 -8.18
CA PRO A 100 -5.60 28.91 -6.74
C PRO A 100 -6.92 28.54 -6.08
N GLU A 101 -8.08 28.79 -6.69
CA GLU A 101 -9.38 28.43 -6.12
C GLU A 101 -9.90 27.07 -6.58
N SER A 102 -9.25 26.48 -7.59
CA SER A 102 -9.66 25.19 -8.13
C SER A 102 -8.91 24.01 -7.52
N LEU A 103 -9.64 22.91 -7.33
CA LEU A 103 -9.07 21.63 -6.94
C LEU A 103 -8.21 21.03 -8.08
N PRO A 104 -7.18 20.22 -7.76
CA PRO A 104 -6.39 19.51 -8.76
C PRO A 104 -7.29 18.68 -9.68
N THR A 105 -7.08 18.82 -10.99
CA THR A 105 -7.78 17.97 -11.96
C THR A 105 -7.06 16.64 -12.04
N LEU A 106 -7.72 15.59 -11.55
CA LEU A 106 -7.27 14.24 -11.84
C LEU A 106 -7.51 13.96 -13.33
N PRO A 107 -6.54 13.35 -14.04
CA PRO A 107 -6.81 12.86 -15.39
C PRO A 107 -7.94 11.87 -15.27
N SER A 108 -9.13 12.23 -15.77
CA SER A 108 -10.20 11.25 -15.92
C SER A 108 -9.62 10.16 -16.79
N THR A 109 -9.58 8.91 -16.29
CA THR A 109 -9.20 7.76 -17.08
C THR A 109 -9.97 7.90 -18.38
N ALA A 110 -9.27 8.19 -19.49
CA ALA A 110 -9.92 8.21 -20.79
C ALA A 110 -10.64 6.88 -20.83
N LYS A 111 -11.98 6.91 -20.84
CA LYS A 111 -12.75 5.70 -21.05
C LYS A 111 -12.16 5.20 -22.35
N ARG A 112 -11.34 4.12 -22.30
CA ARG A 112 -10.99 3.42 -23.53
C ARG A 112 -12.34 3.25 -24.19
N PRO A 113 -12.54 3.74 -25.43
CA PRO A 113 -13.79 3.50 -26.09
C PRO A 113 -13.97 2.00 -25.98
N VAL A 114 -14.92 1.61 -25.14
CA VAL A 114 -15.42 0.26 -25.20
C VAL A 114 -16.03 0.31 -26.58
N GLU A 115 -15.32 -0.20 -27.57
CA GLU A 115 -15.96 -0.68 -28.77
C GLU A 115 -16.96 -1.71 -28.23
N VAL A 116 -18.15 -1.21 -27.88
CA VAL A 116 -19.34 -2.02 -27.84
C VAL A 116 -19.55 -2.33 -29.31
N ARG A 117 -18.77 -3.30 -29.79
CA ARG A 117 -19.02 -3.94 -31.06
C ARG A 117 -20.37 -4.62 -30.83
N GLY A 118 -21.41 -3.90 -31.20
CA GLY A 118 -22.79 -4.36 -31.16
C GLY A 118 -22.92 -5.57 -32.07
N LYS A 119 -22.60 -6.73 -31.54
CA LYS A 119 -23.08 -8.03 -31.96
C LYS A 119 -23.27 -8.80 -30.67
N GLY A 120 -24.52 -9.12 -30.36
CA GLY A 120 -24.89 -9.88 -29.17
C GLY A 120 -23.91 -11.03 -28.98
N PHE A 121 -23.27 -11.09 -27.82
CA PHE A 121 -22.48 -12.25 -27.47
C PHE A 121 -23.42 -13.46 -27.54
N PRO A 122 -23.16 -14.47 -28.39
CA PRO A 122 -24.00 -15.64 -28.40
C PRO A 122 -23.96 -16.24 -27.00
N LEU A 123 -25.09 -16.71 -26.47
CA LEU A 123 -25.17 -17.39 -25.16
C LEU A 123 -24.05 -18.42 -24.99
N ILE A 124 -23.64 -19.06 -26.09
CA ILE A 124 -22.49 -19.96 -26.22
C ILE A 124 -21.17 -19.34 -25.72
N ALA A 125 -20.84 -18.09 -26.05
CA ALA A 125 -19.60 -17.45 -25.61
C ALA A 125 -19.61 -17.15 -24.10
N ILE A 126 -20.79 -16.84 -23.55
CA ILE A 126 -20.97 -16.65 -22.10
C ILE A 126 -20.82 -17.99 -21.38
N ILE A 127 -21.50 -19.03 -21.88
CA ILE A 127 -21.41 -20.39 -21.36
C ILE A 127 -19.97 -20.90 -21.43
N TRP A 128 -19.27 -20.67 -22.55
CA TRP A 128 -17.87 -21.05 -22.72
C TRP A 128 -16.95 -20.33 -21.71
N ARG A 129 -17.17 -19.03 -21.47
CA ARG A 129 -16.44 -18.30 -20.42
C ARG A 129 -16.73 -18.85 -19.03
N LEU A 130 -17.98 -19.18 -18.72
CA LEU A 130 -18.33 -19.81 -17.44
C LEU A 130 -17.65 -21.17 -17.27
N ILE A 131 -17.62 -21.99 -18.33
CA ILE A 131 -16.91 -23.28 -18.34
C ILE A 131 -15.41 -23.06 -18.09
N LEU A 132 -14.78 -22.09 -18.76
CA LEU A 132 -13.37 -21.77 -18.55
C LEU A 132 -13.10 -21.31 -17.11
N ILE A 133 -13.96 -20.44 -16.55
CA ILE A 133 -13.83 -20.00 -15.16
C ILE A 133 -13.93 -21.20 -14.22
N VAL A 134 -14.92 -22.08 -14.41
CA VAL A 134 -15.07 -23.30 -13.60
C VAL A 134 -13.83 -24.21 -13.76
N TYR A 135 -13.33 -24.39 -14.97
CA TYR A 135 -12.14 -25.21 -15.21
C TYR A 135 -10.88 -24.63 -14.51
N TYR A 136 -10.60 -23.34 -14.67
CA TYR A 136 -9.44 -22.71 -14.04
C TYR A 136 -9.56 -22.69 -12.52
N THR A 137 -10.74 -22.37 -11.97
CA THR A 137 -10.97 -22.46 -10.52
C THR A 137 -10.83 -23.88 -9.98
N MET A 138 -11.28 -24.90 -10.73
CA MET A 138 -11.05 -26.30 -10.36
C MET A 138 -9.56 -26.65 -10.38
N MET A 139 -8.80 -26.19 -11.37
CA MET A 139 -7.35 -26.39 -11.41
C MET A 139 -6.64 -25.69 -10.25
N ASP A 140 -7.08 -24.50 -9.86
CA ASP A 140 -6.55 -23.79 -8.69
C ASP A 140 -6.88 -24.53 -7.39
N ILE A 141 -8.11 -25.06 -7.25
CA ILE A 141 -8.51 -25.87 -6.09
C ILE A 141 -7.67 -27.15 -6.04
N VAL A 142 -7.52 -27.86 -7.15
CA VAL A 142 -6.68 -29.06 -7.23
C VAL A 142 -5.23 -28.72 -6.92
N GLY A 143 -4.69 -27.64 -7.48
CA GLY A 143 -3.34 -27.17 -7.19
C GLY A 143 -3.14 -26.84 -5.71
N THR A 144 -4.13 -26.19 -5.08
CA THR A 144 -4.12 -25.87 -3.64
C THR A 144 -4.20 -27.14 -2.78
N LEU A 145 -5.04 -28.11 -3.17
CA LEU A 145 -5.15 -29.40 -2.46
C LEU A 145 -3.87 -30.22 -2.63
N VAL A 146 -3.30 -30.28 -3.83
CA VAL A 146 -2.02 -30.95 -4.10
C VAL A 146 -0.91 -30.28 -3.30
N PHE A 147 -0.86 -28.95 -3.26
CA PHE A 147 0.07 -28.23 -2.39
C PHE A 147 -0.14 -28.62 -0.93
N MET A 148 -1.38 -28.62 -0.42
CA MET A 148 -1.68 -28.98 0.96
C MET A 148 -1.36 -30.45 1.33
N PHE A 149 -1.58 -31.40 0.42
CA PHE A 149 -1.42 -32.85 0.69
C PHE A 149 -0.06 -33.42 0.30
N CYS A 150 0.58 -32.88 -0.75
CA CYS A 150 1.91 -33.30 -1.18
C CYS A 150 3.01 -32.53 -0.45
N ASP A 151 2.73 -31.31 0.03
CA ASP A 151 3.63 -30.58 0.94
C ASP A 151 3.45 -31.05 2.40
N ASN A 152 3.56 -32.36 2.62
CA ASN A 152 3.61 -32.98 3.95
C ASN A 152 4.90 -32.63 4.73
N ASN A 153 5.76 -31.77 4.17
CA ASN A 153 6.97 -31.26 4.82
C ASN A 153 6.79 -29.84 5.39
N SER A 154 5.60 -29.25 5.31
CA SER A 154 5.27 -27.98 5.96
C SER A 154 4.94 -28.16 7.46
N GLY A 155 5.81 -28.90 8.15
CA GLY A 155 6.09 -28.72 9.58
C GLY A 155 7.12 -27.62 9.82
N ARG A 156 7.37 -26.74 8.83
CA ARG A 156 8.07 -25.48 9.05
C ARG A 156 7.04 -24.48 9.52
N GLU A 157 6.97 -24.27 10.83
CA GLU A 157 6.35 -23.08 11.46
C GLU A 157 7.03 -21.75 11.05
N ASP A 158 7.81 -21.77 9.98
CA ASP A 158 8.69 -20.72 9.47
C ASP A 158 8.44 -20.55 7.97
N ASP A 159 7.20 -20.22 7.60
CA ASP A 159 6.97 -19.63 6.27
C ASP A 159 7.83 -18.38 6.19
N ALA A 160 8.77 -18.35 5.25
CA ALA A 160 9.76 -17.29 5.04
C ALA A 160 9.16 -15.87 4.97
N ILE A 161 7.86 -15.77 4.68
CA ILE A 161 7.10 -14.54 4.46
C ILE A 161 6.15 -14.26 5.64
N MET A 162 5.49 -15.29 6.17
CA MET A 162 4.63 -15.19 7.34
C MET A 162 5.43 -15.61 8.56
N GLY A 163 6.26 -14.69 9.07
CA GLY A 163 6.93 -14.90 10.35
C GLY A 163 5.95 -15.40 11.43
N LYS A 164 6.47 -16.12 12.43
CA LYS A 164 5.67 -16.83 13.46
C LYS A 164 4.43 -16.05 13.91
N SER A 165 3.28 -16.72 13.89
CA SER A 165 2.01 -16.13 14.33
C SER A 165 2.14 -15.59 15.76
N GLY A 166 1.83 -14.31 15.96
CA GLY A 166 1.96 -13.63 17.25
C GLY A 166 3.31 -12.98 17.51
N ASN A 167 4.26 -13.07 16.57
CA ASN A 167 5.55 -12.42 16.73
C ASN A 167 5.42 -10.89 16.63
N LYS A 168 5.78 -10.20 17.71
CA LYS A 168 5.81 -8.73 17.80
C LYS A 168 7.11 -8.17 17.21
N ASP A 169 7.73 -8.90 16.30
CA ASP A 169 8.99 -8.49 15.69
C ASP A 169 8.82 -7.10 15.07
N PRO A 170 9.82 -6.23 15.24
CA PRO A 170 9.72 -4.86 14.80
C PRO A 170 9.54 -4.83 13.27
N LYS A 171 8.37 -4.37 12.82
CA LYS A 171 8.13 -4.06 11.41
C LYS A 171 9.11 -3.00 10.97
N ARG A 172 10.02 -3.35 10.05
CA ARG A 172 10.94 -2.39 9.45
C ARG A 172 10.24 -1.74 8.26
N TYR A 173 10.27 -0.42 8.23
CA TYR A 173 9.84 0.36 7.07
C TYR A 173 11.07 0.67 6.24
N LEU A 174 10.95 0.48 4.93
CA LEU A 174 11.97 0.81 3.96
C LEU A 174 11.28 1.56 2.84
N HIS A 175 11.90 2.63 2.37
CA HIS A 175 11.36 3.38 1.25
C HIS A 175 12.44 3.64 0.21
N ARG A 176 12.04 3.64 -1.06
CA ARG A 176 12.89 3.98 -2.19
C ARG A 176 12.12 4.88 -3.12
N ILE A 177 12.76 5.96 -3.53
CA ILE A 177 12.23 6.91 -4.50
C ILE A 177 12.80 6.52 -5.86
N PHE A 178 11.93 6.49 -6.86
CA PHE A 178 12.28 6.22 -8.25
C PHE A 178 11.82 7.40 -9.10
N ASP A 179 12.59 7.73 -10.13
CA ASP A 179 12.14 8.73 -11.10
C ASP A 179 10.96 8.19 -11.89
N PHE A 180 9.95 9.02 -12.06
CA PHE A 180 8.78 8.68 -12.84
C PHE A 180 9.11 8.58 -14.34
N GLU A 181 10.12 9.32 -14.83
CA GLU A 181 10.57 9.22 -16.22
C GLU A 181 11.20 7.85 -16.53
N ASP A 182 11.97 7.28 -15.60
CA ASP A 182 12.49 5.92 -15.72
C ASP A 182 11.36 4.88 -15.79
N ILE A 183 10.32 5.05 -14.96
CA ILE A 183 9.15 4.17 -15.00
C ILE A 183 8.44 4.27 -16.36
N LYS A 184 8.30 5.48 -16.91
CA LYS A 184 7.73 5.67 -18.26
C LYS A 184 8.60 5.05 -19.34
N LEU A 185 9.92 5.14 -19.23
CA LEU A 185 10.86 4.56 -20.18
C LEU A 185 10.67 3.04 -20.28
N ILE A 186 10.62 2.36 -19.12
CA ILE A 186 10.42 0.91 -19.04
C ILE A 186 9.04 0.54 -19.57
N LYS A 187 8.01 1.26 -19.13
CA LYS A 187 6.62 1.09 -19.58
C LYS A 187 6.53 1.11 -21.12
N ASN A 188 7.12 2.12 -21.75
CA ASN A 188 7.05 2.31 -23.19
C ASN A 188 7.87 1.25 -23.94
N SER A 189 9.06 0.92 -23.44
CA SER A 189 9.94 -0.09 -24.04
C SER A 189 9.33 -1.48 -24.02
N MET A 190 8.60 -1.81 -22.95
CA MET A 190 8.00 -3.12 -22.73
C MET A 190 6.52 -3.19 -23.11
N GLN A 191 5.95 -2.12 -23.68
CA GLN A 191 4.54 -2.00 -24.07
C GLN A 191 3.55 -2.37 -22.94
N MET A 192 3.86 -2.01 -21.69
CA MET A 192 3.05 -2.35 -20.51
C MET A 192 2.44 -1.11 -19.84
N THR A 193 1.76 -1.28 -18.70
CA THR A 193 1.25 -0.16 -17.88
C THR A 193 2.21 0.21 -16.75
N VAL A 194 2.04 1.39 -16.16
CA VAL A 194 2.85 1.84 -15.00
C VAL A 194 2.75 0.85 -13.84
N ASN A 195 1.55 0.29 -13.60
CA ASN A 195 1.33 -0.66 -12.52
C ASN A 195 2.11 -1.97 -12.74
N ASP A 196 2.22 -2.43 -13.99
CA ASP A 196 2.97 -3.64 -14.33
C ASP A 196 4.46 -3.46 -14.05
N VAL A 197 5.02 -2.29 -14.39
CA VAL A 197 6.41 -1.94 -14.08
C VAL A 197 6.65 -1.95 -12.57
N VAL A 198 5.81 -1.24 -11.81
CA VAL A 198 5.94 -1.14 -10.35
C VAL A 198 5.81 -2.52 -9.70
N PHE A 199 4.84 -3.33 -10.13
CA PHE A 199 4.65 -4.68 -9.60
C PHE A 199 5.84 -5.59 -9.92
N GLY A 200 6.38 -5.50 -11.15
CA GLY A 200 7.56 -6.25 -11.56
C GLY A 200 8.80 -5.90 -10.72
N VAL A 201 9.02 -4.63 -10.42
CA VAL A 201 10.13 -4.17 -9.55
C VAL A 201 9.97 -4.71 -8.13
N VAL A 202 8.77 -4.58 -7.55
CA VAL A 202 8.48 -5.10 -6.20
C VAL A 202 8.66 -6.61 -6.14
N HIS A 203 8.14 -7.34 -7.14
CA HIS A 203 8.28 -8.78 -7.25
C HIS A 203 9.75 -9.20 -7.33
N ALA A 204 10.54 -8.56 -8.20
CA ALA A 204 11.97 -8.84 -8.34
C ALA A 204 12.75 -8.55 -7.04
N ALA A 205 12.43 -7.46 -6.35
CA ALA A 205 13.05 -7.10 -5.09
C ALA A 205 12.74 -8.12 -3.97
N LEU A 206 11.47 -8.51 -3.82
CA LEU A 206 11.04 -9.51 -2.85
C LEU A 206 11.61 -10.89 -3.16
N SER A 207 11.56 -11.30 -4.44
CA SER A 207 12.12 -12.58 -4.90
C SER A 207 13.62 -12.65 -4.63
N SER A 208 14.37 -11.59 -4.97
CA SER A 208 15.81 -11.51 -4.70
C SER A 208 16.12 -11.53 -3.21
N TYR A 209 15.30 -10.88 -2.38
CA TYR A 209 15.44 -10.89 -0.93
C TYR A 209 15.24 -12.28 -0.34
N VAL A 210 14.15 -12.96 -0.72
CA VAL A 210 13.86 -14.33 -0.27
C VAL A 210 14.95 -15.29 -0.72
N PHE A 211 15.37 -15.20 -1.99
CA PHE A 211 16.45 -16.04 -2.52
C PHE A 211 17.76 -15.82 -1.77
N ARG A 212 18.16 -14.58 -1.48
CA ARG A 212 19.38 -14.31 -0.69
C ARG A 212 19.29 -14.82 0.75
N ARG A 213 18.11 -14.73 1.37
CA ARG A 213 17.92 -15.09 2.78
C ARG A 213 17.81 -16.61 2.99
N TYR A 214 17.23 -17.33 2.05
CA TYR A 214 16.91 -18.76 2.20
C TYR A 214 17.57 -19.67 1.16
N GLY A 215 18.08 -19.13 0.05
CA GLY A 215 18.74 -19.91 -0.99
C GLY A 215 20.09 -20.49 -0.59
N ASN A 216 20.82 -19.84 0.33
CA ASN A 216 22.11 -20.32 0.84
C ASN A 216 22.01 -21.31 2.01
N ILE A 217 20.80 -21.74 2.41
CA ILE A 217 20.60 -22.67 3.53
C ILE A 217 20.66 -24.14 3.07
N ASN A 218 20.70 -24.38 1.75
CA ASN A 218 20.62 -25.71 1.15
C ASN A 218 21.89 -26.18 0.42
N ASP A 219 23.03 -25.49 0.61
CA ASP A 219 24.35 -25.94 0.13
C ASP A 219 25.24 -26.41 1.29
#